data_AF-A0A836VBU5-F1
#
_entry.id   AF-A0A836VBU5-F1
#
_cell.length_a   1.000
_cell.length_b   1.000
_cell.length_c   1.000
_cell.angle_alpha   90.00
_cell.angle_beta   90.00
_cell.angle_gamma   90.00
#
_symmetry.space_group_name_H-M   'P 1'
#
loop_
_entity.id
_entity.type
_entity.pdbx_description
1 polymer ?
#
loop_
_entity_poly.entity_id
_entity_poly.type
_entity_poly.pdbx_seq_one_letter_code
_entity_poly.pdbx_strand_id
1 'polypeptide(L)'
;MKEPKNDGGTATKDQQTEKPAVERRRASLPQPDFTHYKKASAYPGPKYLFVGHSYNVELDNQEGEGVENRAGAIKSLFSKDIKWIPVSEALGNQNFSGILSRFEHDLLSRLPESSLVGEAINTTDGKEIKHSFTIWREERRGRREDRKA
;
A
#
# COMPACT_ATOMS: atom_id res chain seq x y z
N MET A 1 -39.66 15.40 -56.85
CA MET A 1 -38.24 15.67 -56.57
C MET A 1 -38.14 16.57 -55.35
N LYS A 2 -37.19 16.24 -54.46
CA LYS A 2 -36.81 16.86 -53.17
C LYS A 2 -37.34 16.13 -51.92
N GLU A 3 -36.49 15.21 -51.47
CA GLU A 3 -36.45 14.56 -50.17
C GLU A 3 -36.23 15.59 -49.03
N PRO A 4 -36.78 15.37 -47.82
CA PRO A 4 -36.31 16.01 -46.61
C PRO A 4 -35.02 15.33 -46.11
N LYS A 5 -34.02 16.14 -45.79
CA LYS A 5 -32.74 15.71 -45.20
C LYS A 5 -32.96 15.09 -43.82
N ASN A 6 -32.48 13.85 -43.66
CA ASN A 6 -32.18 13.22 -42.38
C ASN A 6 -30.98 13.94 -41.75
N ASP A 7 -31.19 14.65 -40.63
CA ASP A 7 -30.11 14.97 -39.70
C ASP A 7 -29.97 13.81 -38.71
N GLY A 8 -29.16 12.83 -39.11
CA GLY A 8 -28.61 11.83 -38.22
C GLY A 8 -27.60 12.50 -37.29
N GLY A 9 -27.93 12.58 -36.01
CA GLY A 9 -27.09 13.14 -34.96
C GLY A 9 -27.04 12.22 -33.74
N THR A 10 -26.59 10.99 -33.92
CA THR A 10 -26.17 10.10 -32.81
C THR A 10 -24.75 9.62 -33.06
N ALA A 11 -23.78 10.46 -32.71
CA ALA A 11 -22.43 10.04 -32.31
C ALA A 11 -22.27 10.67 -30.91
N THR A 12 -22.11 9.90 -29.84
CA THR A 12 -20.85 9.21 -29.54
C THR A 12 -21.12 8.09 -28.53
N LYS A 13 -20.99 6.84 -28.96
CA LYS A 13 -20.94 5.68 -28.05
C LYS A 13 -19.80 4.71 -28.40
N ASP A 14 -18.77 5.16 -29.10
CA ASP A 14 -17.70 4.28 -29.60
C ASP A 14 -16.29 4.86 -29.42
N GLN A 15 -15.91 5.24 -28.19
CA GLN A 15 -14.50 5.52 -27.87
C GLN A 15 -14.02 4.89 -26.55
N GLN A 16 -14.72 3.89 -26.00
CA GLN A 16 -14.24 3.15 -24.82
C GLN A 16 -13.53 1.83 -25.15
N THR A 17 -13.34 1.52 -26.43
CA THR A 17 -12.89 0.20 -26.88
C THR A 17 -11.39 0.04 -27.12
N GLU A 18 -10.57 1.09 -26.98
CA GLU A 18 -9.14 1.00 -27.32
C GLU A 18 -8.21 0.70 -26.14
N LYS A 19 -8.67 0.78 -24.89
CA LYS A 19 -7.82 0.41 -23.75
C LYS A 19 -7.80 -1.11 -23.57
N PRO A 20 -6.64 -1.74 -23.33
CA PRO A 20 -6.55 -3.16 -22.97
C PRO A 20 -7.52 -3.50 -21.83
N ALA A 21 -8.09 -4.72 -21.84
CA ALA A 21 -9.08 -5.14 -20.83
C ALA A 21 -8.60 -4.94 -19.38
N VAL A 22 -7.29 -5.05 -19.16
CA VAL A 22 -6.62 -4.79 -17.86
C VAL A 22 -6.72 -3.32 -17.43
N GLU A 23 -6.58 -2.37 -18.37
CA GLU A 23 -6.70 -0.94 -18.09
C GLU A 23 -8.16 -0.53 -17.84
N ARG A 24 -9.12 -1.12 -18.55
CA ARG A 24 -10.55 -0.89 -18.27
C ARG A 24 -10.93 -1.37 -16.87
N ARG A 25 -10.44 -2.54 -16.45
CA ARG A 25 -10.65 -3.05 -15.09
C ARG A 25 -9.97 -2.18 -14.03
N ARG A 26 -8.75 -1.67 -14.28
CA ARG A 26 -8.09 -0.74 -13.37
C ARG A 26 -8.86 0.59 -13.24
N ALA A 27 -9.37 1.13 -14.35
CA ALA A 27 -10.13 2.37 -14.34
C ALA A 27 -11.51 2.23 -13.67
N SER A 28 -12.11 1.03 -13.69
CA SER A 28 -13.39 0.76 -13.03
C SER A 28 -13.27 0.43 -11.54
N LEU A 29 -12.08 0.08 -11.07
CA LEU A 29 -11.85 -0.17 -9.65
C LEU A 29 -11.61 1.17 -8.93
N PRO A 30 -12.23 1.39 -7.76
CA PRO A 30 -11.93 2.56 -6.95
C PRO A 30 -10.42 2.60 -6.71
N GLN A 31 -9.77 3.65 -7.23
CA GLN A 31 -8.36 3.84 -7.03
C GLN A 31 -8.14 4.17 -5.55
N PRO A 32 -7.35 3.36 -4.81
CA PRO A 32 -7.10 3.65 -3.40
C PRO A 32 -6.44 5.03 -3.23
N ASP A 33 -7.02 5.86 -2.37
CA ASP A 33 -6.53 7.22 -2.14
C ASP A 33 -5.35 7.23 -1.15
N PHE A 34 -4.14 7.27 -1.68
CA PHE A 34 -2.93 7.34 -0.86
C PHE A 34 -2.54 8.76 -0.45
N THR A 35 -3.43 9.76 -0.55
CA THR A 35 -3.12 11.15 -0.22
C THR A 35 -2.57 11.31 1.21
N HIS A 36 -3.05 10.50 2.17
CA HIS A 36 -2.53 10.49 3.54
C HIS A 36 -1.03 10.20 3.64
N TYR A 37 -0.52 9.31 2.78
CA TYR A 37 0.88 8.91 2.77
C TYR A 37 1.77 9.77 1.86
N LYS A 38 1.17 10.70 1.10
CA LYS A 38 1.88 11.60 0.19
C LYS A 38 2.11 13.01 0.76
N LYS A 39 1.53 13.32 1.93
CA LYS A 39 1.72 14.62 2.59
C LYS A 39 3.17 14.77 3.06
N ALA A 40 3.68 16.00 3.08
CA ALA A 40 5.02 16.27 3.63
C ALA A 40 5.14 15.93 5.12
N SER A 41 4.02 15.96 5.84
CA SER A 41 3.88 15.51 7.23
C SER A 41 3.50 14.03 7.36
N ALA A 42 3.37 13.30 6.25
CA ALA A 42 3.13 11.88 6.30
C ALA A 42 4.34 11.20 6.93
N TYR A 43 4.08 10.37 7.93
CA TYR A 43 5.10 9.49 8.49
C TYR A 43 5.62 8.54 7.42
N PRO A 44 6.89 8.10 7.48
CA PRO A 44 7.96 8.51 8.40
C PRO A 44 8.76 9.73 7.89
N GLY A 45 8.15 10.55 7.03
CA GLY A 45 8.70 11.80 6.53
C GLY A 45 8.96 11.79 5.02
N PRO A 46 9.38 12.93 4.44
CA PRO A 46 9.48 13.13 2.99
C PRO A 46 10.58 12.30 2.31
N LYS A 47 11.49 11.69 3.09
CA LYS A 47 12.54 10.80 2.57
C LYS A 47 12.04 9.38 2.31
N TYR A 48 10.80 9.05 2.65
CA TYR A 48 10.29 7.69 2.56
C TYR A 48 9.11 7.60 1.62
N LEU A 49 9.08 6.52 0.85
CA LEU A 49 8.00 6.14 -0.03
C LEU A 49 7.17 5.05 0.62
N PHE A 50 5.87 5.26 0.61
CA PHE A 50 4.90 4.21 0.89
C PHE A 50 4.97 3.14 -0.21
N VAL A 51 5.27 1.91 0.18
CA VAL A 51 5.33 0.77 -0.77
C VAL A 51 3.98 0.08 -0.84
N GLY A 52 3.35 -0.14 0.32
CA GLY A 52 2.08 -0.83 0.41
C GLY A 52 1.79 -1.36 1.82
N HIS A 53 0.59 -1.87 1.99
CA HIS A 53 0.19 -2.64 3.16
C HIS A 53 0.50 -4.12 2.96
N SER A 54 0.84 -4.78 4.05
CA SER A 54 0.98 -6.23 4.07
C SER A 54 -0.41 -6.85 3.87
N TYR A 55 -0.43 -7.99 3.19
CA TYR A 55 -1.66 -8.73 2.93
C TYR A 55 -1.39 -10.20 3.17
N ASN A 56 -2.20 -10.79 4.02
CA ASN A 56 -2.16 -12.21 4.31
C ASN A 56 -3.46 -12.84 3.84
N VAL A 57 -3.38 -13.62 2.75
CA VAL A 57 -4.51 -14.31 2.12
C VAL A 57 -5.20 -15.26 3.08
N GLU A 58 -4.46 -15.88 4.00
CA GLU A 58 -4.98 -16.89 4.94
C GLU A 58 -5.96 -16.28 5.95
N LEU A 59 -5.85 -14.98 6.16
CA LEU A 59 -6.69 -14.22 7.10
C LEU A 59 -7.76 -13.39 6.38
N ASP A 60 -7.74 -13.37 5.06
CA ASP A 60 -8.75 -12.70 4.27
C ASP A 60 -10.07 -13.48 4.42
N ASN A 61 -11.05 -12.89 5.10
CA ASN A 61 -12.34 -13.47 5.48
C ASN A 61 -12.37 -14.39 6.72
N GLN A 62 -11.33 -14.38 7.55
CA GLN A 62 -11.37 -15.07 8.85
C GLN A 62 -11.66 -14.11 10.01
N GLU A 63 -12.55 -14.51 10.91
CA GLU A 63 -12.71 -13.91 12.24
C GLU A 63 -12.30 -14.98 13.27
N GLY A 64 -11.49 -14.61 14.27
CA GLY A 64 -11.08 -15.54 15.33
C GLY A 64 -9.67 -15.30 15.87
N GLU A 65 -9.24 -16.23 16.72
CA GLU A 65 -8.01 -16.14 17.53
C GLU A 65 -6.75 -15.86 16.68
N GLY A 66 -6.66 -16.39 15.46
CA GLY A 66 -5.52 -16.14 14.56
C GLY A 66 -5.38 -14.67 14.14
N VAL A 67 -6.49 -13.99 13.87
CA VAL A 67 -6.50 -12.56 13.51
C VAL A 67 -6.19 -11.70 14.73
N GLU A 68 -6.71 -12.07 15.90
CA GLU A 68 -6.44 -11.37 17.16
C GLU A 68 -4.98 -11.51 17.60
N ASN A 69 -4.42 -12.73 17.52
CA ASN A 69 -3.02 -13.00 17.82
C ASN A 69 -2.10 -12.21 16.89
N ARG A 70 -2.41 -12.19 15.60
CA ARG A 70 -1.67 -11.38 14.63
C ARG A 70 -1.77 -9.89 14.93
N ALA A 71 -2.99 -9.38 15.16
CA ALA A 71 -3.19 -7.98 15.49
C ALA A 71 -2.44 -7.59 16.77
N GLY A 72 -2.43 -8.45 17.78
CA GLY A 72 -1.66 -8.26 19.01
C GLY A 72 -0.15 -8.19 18.75
N ALA A 73 0.38 -9.14 17.97
CA ALA A 73 1.79 -9.18 17.62
C ALA A 73 2.23 -7.95 16.79
N ILE A 74 1.43 -7.53 15.80
CA ILE A 74 1.69 -6.30 15.03
C ILE A 74 1.65 -5.08 15.95
N LYS A 75 0.60 -4.96 16.77
CA LYS A 75 0.45 -3.83 17.69
C LYS A 75 1.59 -3.75 18.71
N SER A 76 2.17 -4.89 19.10
CA SER A 76 3.30 -4.93 20.03
C SER A 76 4.58 -4.29 19.49
N LEU A 77 4.70 -4.12 18.17
CA LEU A 77 5.81 -3.40 17.55
C LEU A 77 5.75 -1.88 17.76
N PHE A 78 4.57 -1.36 18.06
CA PHE A 78 4.31 0.07 18.07
C PHE A 78 3.89 0.54 19.47
N SER A 79 4.25 1.77 19.79
CA SER A 79 3.86 2.43 21.04
C SER A 79 3.23 3.78 20.73
N LYS A 80 2.79 4.52 21.76
CA LYS A 80 2.22 5.86 21.54
C LYS A 80 3.19 6.79 20.80
N ASP A 81 4.48 6.61 21.04
CA ASP A 81 5.55 7.45 20.51
C ASP A 81 6.25 6.82 19.29
N ILE A 82 6.14 5.51 19.11
CA ILE A 82 6.79 4.76 18.03
C ILE A 82 5.74 4.32 17.01
N LYS A 83 5.72 5.01 15.88
CA LYS A 83 4.79 4.76 14.75
C LYS A 83 5.39 3.95 13.61
N TRP A 84 6.70 3.75 13.64
CA TRP A 84 7.45 2.93 12.70
C TRP A 84 8.72 2.42 13.36
N ILE A 85 9.23 1.30 12.86
CA ILE A 85 10.49 0.70 13.29
C ILE A 85 11.27 0.16 12.08
N PRO A 86 12.60 0.04 12.16
CA PRO A 86 13.40 -0.67 11.15
C PRO A 86 12.90 -2.10 10.92
N VAL A 87 12.92 -2.55 9.65
CA VAL A 87 12.53 -3.92 9.30
C VAL A 87 13.38 -4.96 10.04
N SER A 88 14.67 -4.70 10.25
CA SER A 88 15.57 -5.58 11.00
C SER A 88 15.13 -5.74 12.46
N GLU A 89 14.70 -4.66 13.10
CA GLU A 89 14.17 -4.67 14.47
C GLU A 89 12.83 -5.41 14.53
N ALA A 90 11.93 -5.15 13.56
CA ALA A 90 10.66 -5.86 13.46
C ALA A 90 10.86 -7.37 13.33
N LEU A 91 11.76 -7.82 12.45
CA LEU A 91 12.07 -9.24 12.26
C LEU A 91 12.77 -9.88 13.48
N GLY A 92 13.48 -9.08 14.29
CA GLY A 92 14.05 -9.55 15.56
C GLY A 92 13.01 -9.84 16.64
N ASN A 93 11.80 -9.30 16.51
CA ASN A 93 10.70 -9.61 17.42
C ASN A 93 10.11 -10.99 17.08
N GLN A 94 10.26 -11.95 18.01
CA GLN A 94 9.79 -13.33 17.82
C GLN A 94 8.27 -13.44 17.67
N ASN A 95 7.50 -12.60 18.37
CA ASN A 95 6.04 -12.60 18.26
C ASN A 95 5.60 -12.12 16.89
N PHE A 96 6.23 -11.07 16.37
CA PHE A 96 5.93 -10.56 15.04
C PHE A 96 6.39 -11.53 13.95
N SER A 97 7.67 -11.93 13.95
CA SER A 97 8.21 -12.85 12.94
C SER A 97 7.47 -14.19 12.89
N GLY A 98 6.99 -14.68 14.03
CA GLY A 98 6.19 -15.91 14.13
C GLY A 98 4.79 -15.83 13.51
N ILE A 99 4.18 -14.63 13.38
CA ILE A 99 2.85 -14.46 12.78
C ILE A 99 2.88 -14.08 11.30
N LEU A 100 4.08 -13.90 10.73
CA LEU A 100 4.23 -13.55 9.33
C LEU A 100 3.94 -14.77 8.46
N SER A 101 3.24 -14.56 7.34
CA SER A 101 3.24 -15.57 6.29
C SER A 101 4.65 -15.73 5.73
N ARG A 102 4.92 -16.89 5.11
CA ARG A 102 6.19 -17.15 4.42
C ARG A 102 6.54 -16.05 3.42
N PHE A 103 5.55 -15.53 2.69
CA PHE A 103 5.75 -14.47 1.70
C PHE A 103 6.11 -13.13 2.35
N GLU A 104 5.45 -12.78 3.45
CA GLU A 104 5.76 -11.55 4.18
C GLU A 104 7.17 -11.61 4.78
N HIS A 105 7.53 -12.74 5.40
CA HIS A 105 8.86 -12.92 5.96
C HIS A 105 9.94 -12.83 4.87
N ASP A 106 9.75 -13.55 3.75
CA ASP A 106 10.68 -13.50 2.62
C ASP A 106 10.79 -12.09 2.02
N LEU A 107 9.66 -11.39 1.84
CA LEU A 107 9.63 -10.01 1.38
C LEU A 107 10.44 -9.10 2.31
N LEU A 108 10.12 -9.11 3.61
CA LEU A 108 10.77 -8.26 4.62
C LEU A 108 12.28 -8.54 4.69
N SER A 109 12.69 -9.80 4.66
CA SER A 109 14.10 -10.19 4.71
C SER A 109 14.94 -9.69 3.52
N ARG A 110 14.30 -9.40 2.38
CA ARG A 110 14.94 -8.88 1.16
C ARG A 110 14.87 -7.36 1.05
N LEU A 111 14.18 -6.69 1.98
CA LEU A 111 14.10 -5.23 1.97
C LEU A 111 15.47 -4.64 2.36
N PRO A 112 15.84 -3.47 1.80
CA PRO A 112 17.01 -2.73 2.28
C PRO A 112 16.91 -2.43 3.78
N GLU A 113 18.05 -2.33 4.47
CA GLU A 113 18.11 -2.01 5.90
C GLU A 113 17.44 -0.67 6.25
N SER A 114 17.40 0.28 5.32
CA SER A 114 16.68 1.56 5.49
C SER A 114 15.16 1.46 5.30
N SER A 115 14.62 0.25 5.17
CA SER A 115 13.18 0.04 5.10
C SER A 115 12.57 0.01 6.49
N LEU A 116 11.35 0.51 6.61
CA LEU A 116 10.63 0.60 7.88
C LEU A 116 9.29 -0.15 7.78
N VAL A 117 8.85 -0.66 8.92
CA VAL A 117 7.50 -1.19 9.14
C VAL A 117 6.73 -0.17 9.97
N GLY A 118 5.47 0.09 9.63
CA GLY A 118 4.61 1.02 10.38
C GLY A 118 3.17 0.52 10.53
N GLU A 119 2.36 1.28 11.25
CA GLU A 119 0.92 1.02 11.38
C GLU A 119 0.24 1.08 9.99
N ALA A 120 -0.67 0.15 9.70
CA ALA A 120 -1.49 0.19 8.49
C ALA A 120 -2.76 0.99 8.72
N ILE A 121 -3.07 1.92 7.83
CA ILE A 121 -4.25 2.78 7.92
C ILE A 121 -5.04 2.66 6.62
N ASN A 122 -6.33 2.40 6.75
CA ASN A 122 -7.28 2.36 5.66
C ASN A 122 -7.40 3.76 5.03
N THR A 123 -7.18 3.82 3.72
CA THR A 123 -7.21 5.06 2.93
C THR A 123 -8.59 5.71 2.87
N THR A 124 -9.66 4.94 3.00
CA THR A 124 -11.04 5.43 2.87
C THR A 124 -11.55 6.02 4.19
N ASP A 125 -11.30 5.32 5.30
CA ASP A 125 -11.89 5.64 6.61
C ASP A 125 -10.88 6.27 7.58
N GLY A 126 -9.59 6.29 7.23
CA GLY A 126 -8.50 6.70 8.13
C GLY A 126 -8.33 5.80 9.36
N LYS A 127 -9.00 4.63 9.39
CA LYS A 127 -8.96 3.67 10.50
C LYS A 127 -7.79 2.71 10.35
N GLU A 128 -7.21 2.31 11.47
CA GLU A 128 -6.13 1.33 11.51
C GLU A 128 -6.61 -0.06 11.01
N ILE A 129 -5.81 -0.69 10.15
CA ILE A 129 -5.98 -2.06 9.70
C ILE A 129 -5.17 -2.96 10.63
N LYS A 130 -5.77 -3.36 11.75
CA LYS A 130 -5.08 -4.00 12.89
C LYS A 130 -4.25 -5.24 12.54
N HIS A 131 -4.66 -6.01 11.53
CA HIS A 131 -4.00 -7.26 11.12
C HIS A 131 -3.01 -7.05 9.96
N SER A 132 -2.76 -5.80 9.57
CA SER A 132 -1.82 -5.45 8.50
C SER A 132 -0.79 -4.46 9.04
N PHE A 133 0.37 -4.42 8.39
CA PHE A 133 1.39 -3.42 8.63
C PHE A 133 1.76 -2.73 7.31
N THR A 134 2.27 -1.51 7.41
CA THR A 134 2.75 -0.75 6.26
C THR A 134 4.24 -0.96 6.04
N ILE A 135 4.66 -1.03 4.78
CA ILE A 135 6.07 -1.03 4.40
C ILE A 135 6.44 0.34 3.82
N TRP A 136 7.51 0.91 4.35
CA TRP A 136 8.13 2.15 3.89
C TRP A 136 9.53 1.87 3.39
N ARG A 137 9.91 2.52 2.28
CA ARG A 137 11.27 2.46 1.74
C ARG A 137 11.83 3.85 1.62
N GLU A 138 13.08 4.04 2.03
CA GLU A 138 13.76 5.31 1.80
C GLU A 138 13.88 5.62 0.31
N GLU A 139 13.38 6.77 -0.11
CA GLU A 139 13.55 7.34 -1.43
C GLU A 139 15.02 7.71 -1.62
N ARG A 140 15.76 6.85 -2.31
CA ARG A 140 17.10 7.18 -2.80
C ARG A 140 17.00 8.15 -3.99
N ARG A 141 16.34 9.29 -3.85
CA ARG A 141 16.44 10.39 -4.81
C ARG A 141 17.90 10.84 -4.82
N GLY A 142 18.64 10.27 -5.77
CA GLY A 142 19.98 10.62 -6.19
C GLY A 142 20.95 11.05 -5.07
N ARG A 143 21.77 10.11 -4.58
CA ARG A 143 23.17 10.40 -4.25
C ARG A 143 23.94 10.83 -5.51
N ARG A 144 23.49 11.90 -6.17
CA ARG A 144 24.20 12.58 -7.26
C ARG A 144 25.01 13.77 -6.73
N GLU A 145 24.78 14.21 -5.49
CA GLU A 145 25.54 15.31 -4.88
C GLU A 145 26.89 14.85 -4.29
N ASP A 146 27.04 13.58 -3.90
CA ASP A 146 28.29 13.08 -3.29
C ASP A 146 29.38 12.63 -4.29
N ARG A 147 29.19 12.85 -5.61
CA ARG A 147 30.22 12.56 -6.63
C ARG A 147 31.04 13.78 -7.06
N LYS A 148 30.93 14.90 -6.33
CA LYS A 148 31.73 16.11 -6.54
C LYS A 148 32.44 16.57 -5.27
N ALA A 149 33.02 15.63 -4.53
CA ALA A 149 34.04 15.91 -3.52
C ALA A 149 35.34 15.21 -3.92
#